data_AF-A0A183UL47-F1
#
_entry.id   AF-A0A183UL47-F1
#
_cell.length_a   1.000
_cell.length_b   1.000
_cell.length_c   1.000
_cell.angle_alpha   90.00
_cell.angle_beta   90.00
_cell.angle_gamma   90.00
#
_symmetry.space_group_name_H-M   'P 1'
#
loop_
_entity.id
_entity.type
_entity.pdbx_description
1 polymer ?
#
loop_
_entity_poly.entity_id
_entity_poly.type
_entity_poly.pdbx_seq_one_letter_code
_entity_poly.pdbx_strand_id
1 'polypeptide(L)'
;MATTILLYVSLLITGVCASLSTSHHRAISNEPKKQPKTLQADYTALINAAGVPECLCPCIKDLIHMNAVAFDCRDLLDDTANVCSYALFDSVDAAKLINLTLQTGRFSGPVQAYSNATACVRKNGCKETEAFEIATKGIYTVCVEKLPLLHMVAPCLKKHCGKALSECDALCGTTKEIHVLTTRTEVKKIAAEGGSLIALLEYLGPLCESQICFLSCAHKSLESRCPATGSGLVDSAVRPFEAIARYLQTVSKTTANDVDKRMPDECAPLINMHYLGRLKFFGALPDRKTTKKPVGRA
;
A
#
# COMPACT_ATOMS: atom_id res chain seq x y z
N MET A 1 17.43 -4.59 6.32
CA MET A 1 17.05 -3.15 6.41
C MET A 1 16.76 -2.49 5.07
N ALA A 2 17.72 -1.99 4.27
CA ALA A 2 17.44 -1.39 2.95
C ALA A 2 16.57 -2.28 2.04
N THR A 3 16.85 -3.58 2.11
CA THR A 3 16.14 -4.63 1.39
C THR A 3 14.75 -4.92 1.94
N THR A 4 14.52 -4.80 3.25
CA THR A 4 13.22 -5.03 3.87
C THR A 4 12.24 -3.87 3.60
N ILE A 5 12.78 -2.66 3.43
CA ILE A 5 12.03 -1.40 3.34
C ILE A 5 11.31 -1.22 1.98
N LEU A 6 11.94 -1.57 0.86
CA LEU A 6 11.32 -1.49 -0.48
C LEU A 6 10.12 -2.44 -0.68
N LEU A 7 10.06 -3.51 0.11
CA LEU A 7 9.12 -4.62 -0.06
C LEU A 7 7.77 -4.45 0.58
N TYR A 8 7.76 -3.85 1.75
CA TYR A 8 6.51 -3.53 2.40
C TYR A 8 5.69 -2.49 1.65
N VAL A 9 6.34 -1.70 0.81
CA VAL A 9 5.69 -0.69 0.00
C VAL A 9 4.97 -1.32 -1.18
N SER A 10 5.60 -2.29 -1.86
CA SER A 10 4.86 -3.14 -2.79
C SER A 10 3.67 -3.80 -2.11
N LEU A 11 3.83 -4.34 -0.88
CA LEU A 11 2.75 -5.03 -0.16
C LEU A 11 1.57 -4.13 0.23
N LEU A 12 1.80 -2.90 0.67
CA LEU A 12 0.71 -1.99 1.05
C LEU A 12 -0.01 -1.40 -0.16
N ILE A 13 0.68 -1.25 -1.29
CA ILE A 13 0.00 -0.94 -2.54
C ILE A 13 -0.74 -2.15 -3.09
N THR A 14 -0.23 -3.36 -2.92
CA THR A 14 -0.97 -4.55 -3.37
C THR A 14 -2.27 -4.80 -2.58
N GLY A 15 -2.40 -4.23 -1.38
CA GLY A 15 -3.66 -4.15 -0.63
C GLY A 15 -4.72 -3.29 -1.33
N VAL A 16 -4.31 -2.24 -2.07
CA VAL A 16 -5.21 -1.31 -2.77
C VAL A 16 -5.99 -1.98 -3.92
N CYS A 17 -5.44 -3.05 -4.47
CA CYS A 17 -5.99 -3.71 -5.65
C CYS A 17 -6.64 -5.07 -5.33
N ALA A 18 -6.27 -5.72 -4.22
CA ALA A 18 -6.76 -7.04 -3.81
C ALA A 18 -8.30 -7.14 -3.74
N SER A 19 -8.93 -6.08 -3.27
CA SER A 19 -10.35 -6.02 -2.91
C SER A 19 -11.27 -5.77 -4.10
N LEU A 20 -10.71 -5.32 -5.22
CA LEU A 20 -11.47 -5.09 -6.46
C LEU A 20 -11.87 -6.41 -7.14
N SER A 21 -11.09 -7.49 -6.92
CA SER A 21 -11.41 -8.82 -7.47
C SER A 21 -12.56 -9.52 -6.74
N THR A 22 -12.81 -9.22 -5.46
CA THR A 22 -13.90 -9.82 -4.67
C THR A 22 -15.26 -9.15 -4.86
N SER A 23 -15.34 -8.07 -5.66
CA SER A 23 -16.46 -7.12 -5.61
C SER A 23 -17.54 -7.21 -6.69
N HIS A 24 -17.56 -8.22 -7.57
CA HIS A 24 -18.62 -8.29 -8.60
C HIS A 24 -19.94 -8.98 -8.18
N HIS A 25 -20.12 -9.32 -6.89
CA HIS A 25 -21.34 -9.99 -6.42
C HIS A 25 -22.20 -9.14 -5.47
N ARG A 26 -23.32 -8.61 -5.98
CA ARG A 26 -24.71 -8.82 -5.52
C ARG A 26 -25.65 -7.75 -6.12
N ALA A 27 -26.18 -8.05 -7.30
CA ALA A 27 -27.59 -7.80 -7.58
C ALA A 27 -28.25 -9.18 -7.59
N ILE A 28 -29.33 -9.33 -6.83
CA ILE A 28 -30.11 -10.57 -6.68
C ILE A 28 -30.68 -10.91 -8.05
N SER A 29 -30.03 -11.81 -8.77
CA SER A 29 -30.53 -12.45 -9.98
C SER A 29 -30.36 -13.95 -9.74
N ASN A 30 -31.47 -14.67 -9.68
CA ASN A 30 -31.55 -16.10 -9.32
C ASN A 30 -31.03 -17.04 -10.42
N GLU A 31 -30.15 -16.58 -11.32
CA GLU A 31 -29.55 -17.43 -12.32
C GLU A 31 -28.20 -17.99 -11.83
N PRO A 32 -27.95 -19.31 -11.93
CA PRO A 32 -26.67 -19.93 -11.63
C PRO A 32 -25.64 -19.55 -12.71
N LYS A 33 -25.10 -18.33 -12.62
CA LYS A 33 -23.98 -17.90 -13.45
C LYS A 33 -22.69 -18.54 -12.92
N LYS A 34 -22.03 -19.30 -13.78
CA LYS A 34 -20.69 -19.85 -13.59
C LYS A 34 -19.77 -18.72 -13.12
N GLN A 35 -19.45 -18.69 -11.82
CA GLN A 35 -18.65 -17.60 -11.25
C GLN A 35 -17.28 -17.57 -11.94
N PRO A 36 -16.87 -16.42 -12.50
CA PRO A 36 -15.50 -16.28 -13.00
C PRO A 36 -14.55 -16.50 -11.83
N LYS A 37 -13.54 -17.37 -12.02
CA LYS A 37 -12.51 -17.62 -11.01
C LYS A 37 -11.87 -16.28 -10.64
N THR A 38 -12.06 -15.84 -9.40
CA THR A 38 -11.44 -14.63 -8.86
C THR A 38 -9.93 -14.81 -8.86
N LEU A 39 -9.21 -13.85 -9.45
CA LEU A 39 -7.75 -13.81 -9.46
C LEU A 39 -7.28 -13.48 -8.03
N GLN A 40 -7.01 -14.51 -7.24
CA GLN A 40 -6.45 -14.32 -5.90
C GLN A 40 -4.93 -14.22 -6.01
N ALA A 41 -4.36 -13.11 -5.56
CA ALA A 41 -2.92 -12.95 -5.46
C ALA A 41 -2.38 -13.71 -4.23
N ASP A 42 -1.21 -14.32 -4.39
CA ASP A 42 -0.51 -15.01 -3.30
C ASP A 42 0.41 -14.01 -2.57
N TYR A 43 -0.19 -13.23 -1.67
CA TYR A 43 0.53 -12.23 -0.89
C TYR A 43 1.60 -12.86 0.01
N THR A 44 1.39 -14.11 0.46
CA THR A 44 2.39 -14.83 1.25
C THR A 44 3.62 -15.13 0.42
N ALA A 45 3.47 -15.58 -0.83
CA ALA A 45 4.60 -15.74 -1.74
C ALA A 45 5.35 -14.42 -1.96
N LEU A 46 4.65 -13.29 -2.09
CA LEU A 46 5.29 -11.97 -2.23
C LEU A 46 6.08 -11.57 -0.98
N ILE A 47 5.49 -11.72 0.22
CA ILE A 47 6.12 -11.44 1.52
C ILE A 47 7.33 -12.33 1.75
N ASN A 48 7.27 -13.58 1.34
CA ASN A 48 8.40 -14.49 1.50
C ASN A 48 9.47 -14.20 0.45
N ALA A 49 9.11 -13.94 -0.82
CA ALA A 49 10.05 -13.53 -1.87
C ALA A 49 10.81 -12.26 -1.50
N ALA A 50 10.17 -11.42 -0.69
CA ALA A 50 10.76 -10.25 -0.10
C ALA A 50 12.01 -10.52 0.75
N GLY A 51 12.01 -11.66 1.43
CA GLY A 51 12.86 -11.86 2.59
C GLY A 51 12.37 -11.08 3.81
N VAL A 52 11.04 -10.93 3.98
CA VAL A 52 10.49 -10.45 5.26
C VAL A 52 10.88 -11.47 6.34
N PRO A 53 11.53 -11.05 7.43
CA PRO A 53 11.91 -11.95 8.51
C PRO A 53 10.73 -12.76 9.03
N GLU A 54 10.94 -14.06 9.30
CA GLU A 54 9.90 -14.95 9.81
C GLU A 54 9.25 -14.43 11.11
N CYS A 55 9.99 -13.67 11.91
CA CYS A 55 9.46 -13.06 13.15
C CYS A 55 8.40 -11.98 12.88
N LEU A 56 8.45 -11.31 11.71
CA LEU A 56 7.49 -10.26 11.33
C LEU A 56 6.23 -10.86 10.71
N CYS A 57 6.34 -11.93 9.92
CA CYS A 57 5.22 -12.57 9.22
C CYS A 57 3.95 -12.79 10.08
N PRO A 58 4.01 -13.40 11.28
CA PRO A 58 2.82 -13.58 12.11
C PRO A 58 2.26 -12.24 12.64
N CYS A 59 3.11 -11.23 12.81
CA CYS A 59 2.69 -9.92 13.30
C CYS A 59 1.96 -9.10 12.23
N ILE A 60 2.33 -9.25 10.95
CA ILE A 60 1.80 -8.42 9.86
C ILE A 60 0.68 -9.09 9.07
N LYS A 61 0.44 -10.39 9.28
CA LYS A 61 -0.54 -11.16 8.49
C LYS A 61 -1.93 -10.53 8.53
N ASP A 62 -2.43 -10.23 9.73
CA ASP A 62 -3.73 -9.60 9.90
C ASP A 62 -3.73 -8.20 9.31
N LEU A 63 -2.64 -7.45 9.49
CA LEU A 63 -2.51 -6.12 8.91
C LEU A 63 -2.59 -6.16 7.37
N ILE A 64 -1.91 -7.10 6.72
CA ILE A 64 -1.95 -7.27 5.26
C ILE A 64 -3.34 -7.69 4.80
N HIS A 65 -3.97 -8.64 5.49
CA HIS A 65 -5.32 -9.06 5.19
C HIS A 65 -6.31 -7.88 5.31
N MET A 66 -6.22 -7.11 6.39
CA MET A 66 -7.10 -5.97 6.62
C MET A 66 -6.81 -4.81 5.68
N ASN A 67 -5.56 -4.59 5.24
CA ASN A 67 -5.29 -3.63 4.16
C ASN A 67 -5.89 -4.13 2.83
N ALA A 68 -5.73 -5.41 2.52
CA ALA A 68 -6.34 -6.00 1.33
C ALA A 68 -7.87 -5.89 1.35
N VAL A 69 -8.51 -5.87 2.52
CA VAL A 69 -9.95 -5.64 2.67
C VAL A 69 -10.31 -4.16 2.67
N ALA A 70 -9.57 -3.31 3.38
CA ALA A 70 -9.93 -1.91 3.61
C ALA A 70 -9.94 -1.05 2.34
N PHE A 71 -9.27 -1.49 1.28
CA PHE A 71 -9.37 -0.85 -0.02
C PHE A 71 -10.53 -1.39 -0.90
N ASP A 72 -11.40 -2.26 -0.35
CA ASP A 72 -12.74 -2.53 -0.90
C ASP A 72 -13.59 -1.29 -0.66
N CYS A 73 -13.56 -0.39 -1.64
CA CYS A 73 -14.11 0.94 -1.45
C CYS A 73 -15.64 1.02 -1.32
N ARG A 74 -16.33 -0.11 -1.26
CA ARG A 74 -17.75 -0.17 -0.84
C ARG A 74 -17.89 0.10 0.65
N ASP A 75 -16.91 -0.35 1.44
CA ASP A 75 -16.88 -0.16 2.88
C ASP A 75 -15.63 0.62 3.33
N LEU A 76 -14.83 1.23 2.43
CA LEU A 76 -13.59 1.99 2.75
C LEU A 76 -13.67 2.79 4.03
N LEU A 77 -14.77 3.47 4.33
CA LEU A 77 -14.85 4.31 5.53
C LEU A 77 -15.20 3.52 6.76
N ASP A 78 -16.10 2.54 6.63
CA ASP A 78 -16.41 1.63 7.72
C ASP A 78 -15.11 0.84 8.01
N ASP A 79 -14.40 0.37 6.99
CA ASP A 79 -13.11 -0.30 7.06
C ASP A 79 -11.95 0.59 7.49
N THR A 80 -11.86 1.84 7.05
CA THR A 80 -10.79 2.78 7.46
C THR A 80 -11.05 3.27 8.87
N ALA A 81 -12.30 3.60 9.23
CA ALA A 81 -12.65 3.88 10.63
C ALA A 81 -12.37 2.65 11.51
N ASN A 82 -12.68 1.45 11.02
CA ASN A 82 -12.30 0.19 11.64
C ASN A 82 -10.77 0.07 11.79
N VAL A 83 -9.96 0.53 10.83
CA VAL A 83 -8.48 0.44 10.84
C VAL A 83 -7.85 1.47 11.78
N CYS A 84 -8.51 2.59 12.05
CA CYS A 84 -7.87 3.79 12.59
C CYS A 84 -8.21 4.21 14.04
N SER A 85 -9.26 3.66 14.66
CA SER A 85 -9.76 4.02 16.01
C SER A 85 -8.84 3.86 17.27
N TYR A 86 -7.56 3.45 17.24
CA TYR A 86 -6.67 3.44 18.45
C TYR A 86 -5.18 3.68 18.17
N ALA A 87 -4.82 4.38 17.09
CA ALA A 87 -3.42 4.75 16.88
C ALA A 87 -2.93 5.89 17.83
N LEU A 88 -3.45 5.94 19.05
CA LEU A 88 -3.59 7.14 19.87
C LEU A 88 -3.20 6.95 21.34
N PHE A 89 -2.54 5.85 21.72
CA PHE A 89 -2.20 5.60 23.14
C PHE A 89 -0.91 6.27 23.62
N ASP A 90 -0.07 6.82 22.74
CA ASP A 90 1.19 7.50 23.13
C ASP A 90 1.13 9.04 23.07
N SER A 91 0.02 9.65 22.63
CA SER A 91 -0.13 11.13 22.59
C SER A 91 -1.28 11.61 23.48
N VAL A 92 -0.99 12.47 24.46
CA VAL A 92 -1.91 12.96 25.50
C VAL A 92 -3.20 13.61 24.96
N ASP A 93 -3.20 14.15 23.73
CA ASP A 93 -4.37 14.80 23.11
C ASP A 93 -5.46 13.82 22.62
N ALA A 94 -5.16 12.53 22.63
CA ALA A 94 -5.92 11.54 21.90
C ALA A 94 -7.00 10.82 22.72
N ALA A 95 -6.89 10.87 24.05
CA ALA A 95 -7.95 10.44 24.97
C ALA A 95 -9.27 11.21 24.71
N LYS A 96 -9.19 12.44 24.20
CA LYS A 96 -10.34 13.28 23.87
C LYS A 96 -11.08 12.81 22.60
N LEU A 97 -10.36 12.27 21.62
CA LEU A 97 -10.92 11.67 20.40
C LEU A 97 -11.49 10.27 20.65
N ILE A 98 -10.89 9.51 21.56
CA ILE A 98 -11.38 8.20 22.00
C ILE A 98 -12.75 8.33 22.67
N ASN A 99 -12.98 9.37 23.48
CA ASN A 99 -14.28 9.60 24.13
C ASN A 99 -15.41 9.92 23.14
N LEU A 100 -15.09 10.56 22.01
CA LEU A 100 -16.03 10.80 20.90
C LEU A 100 -16.34 9.53 20.09
N THR A 101 -15.35 8.64 19.94
CA THR A 101 -15.47 7.44 19.12
C THR A 101 -16.17 6.29 19.88
N LEU A 102 -15.92 6.18 21.19
CA LEU A 102 -16.56 5.19 22.08
C LEU A 102 -18.08 5.35 22.20
N GLN A 103 -18.63 6.55 21.99
CA GLN A 103 -20.08 6.76 22.02
C GLN A 103 -20.82 6.14 20.80
N THR A 104 -20.10 5.72 19.75
CA THR A 104 -20.71 5.21 18.51
C THR A 104 -20.68 3.68 18.36
N GLY A 105 -19.96 2.96 19.23
CA GLY A 105 -20.14 1.53 19.48
C GLY A 105 -19.91 0.54 18.32
N ARG A 106 -19.20 0.89 17.23
CA ARG A 106 -19.15 0.02 16.02
C ARG A 106 -17.79 -0.30 15.39
N PHE A 107 -16.65 0.03 15.99
CA PHE A 107 -15.35 -0.03 15.28
C PHE A 107 -14.21 -0.69 16.10
N SER A 108 -14.01 -2.01 16.06
CA SER A 108 -13.05 -2.69 16.97
C SER A 108 -12.00 -3.68 16.39
N GLY A 109 -12.05 -4.08 15.12
CA GLY A 109 -11.17 -5.17 14.62
C GLY A 109 -9.74 -4.79 14.15
N PRO A 110 -9.57 -3.96 13.10
CA PRO A 110 -8.26 -3.78 12.45
C PRO A 110 -7.29 -2.76 13.06
N VAL A 111 -7.72 -1.85 13.92
CA VAL A 111 -6.80 -1.15 14.82
C VAL A 111 -6.08 -2.13 15.74
N GLN A 112 -6.84 -3.10 16.22
CA GLN A 112 -6.27 -4.22 16.94
C GLN A 112 -5.21 -4.85 16.03
N ALA A 113 -5.43 -4.99 14.71
CA ALA A 113 -4.38 -5.47 13.82
C ALA A 113 -3.11 -4.58 13.77
N TYR A 114 -3.19 -3.24 13.62
CA TYR A 114 -1.97 -2.40 13.63
C TYR A 114 -1.29 -2.34 15.01
N SER A 115 -2.06 -2.17 16.08
CA SER A 115 -1.55 -2.15 17.45
C SER A 115 -1.01 -3.51 17.87
N ASN A 116 -1.72 -4.60 17.57
CA ASN A 116 -1.26 -5.97 17.79
C ASN A 116 -0.04 -6.28 16.94
N ALA A 117 0.03 -5.82 15.69
CA ALA A 117 1.22 -5.98 14.86
C ALA A 117 2.40 -5.28 15.51
N THR A 118 2.24 -4.02 15.91
CA THR A 118 3.29 -3.23 16.58
C THR A 118 3.72 -3.88 17.90
N ALA A 119 2.76 -4.29 18.73
CA ALA A 119 3.01 -4.98 20.01
C ALA A 119 3.66 -6.35 19.79
N CYS A 120 3.25 -7.08 18.75
CA CYS A 120 3.83 -8.36 18.36
C CYS A 120 5.28 -8.20 17.91
N VAL A 121 5.59 -7.21 17.08
CA VAL A 121 6.96 -6.90 16.64
C VAL A 121 7.84 -6.57 17.84
N ARG A 122 7.35 -5.74 18.78
CA ARG A 122 8.06 -5.40 20.02
C ARG A 122 8.27 -6.64 20.91
N LYS A 123 7.22 -7.43 21.12
CA LYS A 123 7.23 -8.62 22.00
C LYS A 123 8.15 -9.74 21.47
N ASN A 124 8.18 -9.96 20.16
CA ASN A 124 9.00 -10.98 19.52
C ASN A 124 10.47 -10.54 19.34
N GLY A 125 10.85 -9.34 19.79
CA GLY A 125 12.22 -8.87 19.70
C GLY A 125 12.73 -8.74 18.26
N CYS A 126 11.82 -8.48 17.30
CA CYS A 126 12.21 -8.28 15.91
C CYS A 126 13.09 -7.03 15.79
N LYS A 127 14.37 -7.23 15.46
CA LYS A 127 15.36 -6.13 15.36
C LYS A 127 15.05 -5.15 14.23
N GLU A 128 14.27 -5.54 13.23
CA GLU A 128 13.94 -4.72 12.06
C GLU A 128 12.64 -3.90 12.25
N THR A 129 12.52 -3.17 13.35
CA THR A 129 11.33 -2.31 13.61
C THR A 129 11.20 -1.19 12.57
N GLU A 130 12.32 -0.65 12.08
CA GLU A 130 12.34 0.42 11.07
C GLU A 130 11.63 0.00 9.77
N ALA A 131 11.81 -1.24 9.32
CA ALA A 131 11.15 -1.73 8.12
C ALA A 131 9.62 -1.78 8.28
N PHE A 132 9.16 -2.22 9.46
CA PHE A 132 7.74 -2.22 9.81
C PHE A 132 7.18 -0.79 9.92
N GLU A 133 7.93 0.17 10.48
CA GLU A 133 7.48 1.57 10.56
C GLU A 133 7.41 2.24 9.18
N ILE A 134 8.40 1.98 8.31
CA ILE A 134 8.42 2.53 6.95
C ILE A 134 7.28 1.96 6.13
N ALA A 135 7.07 0.65 6.22
CA ALA A 135 5.92 -0.03 5.66
C ALA A 135 4.64 0.70 6.02
N THR A 136 4.34 0.70 7.31
CA THR A 136 3.03 1.07 7.83
C THR A 136 2.81 2.59 7.88
N LYS A 137 3.79 3.40 7.46
CA LYS A 137 3.72 4.86 7.42
C LYS A 137 2.46 5.38 6.73
N GLY A 138 2.03 4.73 5.65
CA GLY A 138 0.80 5.09 4.95
C GLY A 138 -0.45 4.90 5.82
N ILE A 139 -0.56 3.75 6.48
CA ILE A 139 -1.65 3.45 7.43
C ILE A 139 -1.60 4.42 8.61
N TYR A 140 -0.42 4.65 9.17
CA TYR A 140 -0.21 5.60 10.25
C TYR A 140 -0.71 7.00 9.86
N THR A 141 -0.35 7.51 8.68
CA THR A 141 -0.83 8.82 8.21
C THR A 141 -2.36 8.84 8.05
N VAL A 142 -2.98 7.79 7.51
CA VAL A 142 -4.45 7.73 7.42
C VAL A 142 -5.07 7.75 8.82
N CYS A 143 -4.54 6.93 9.73
CA CYS A 143 -5.18 6.64 11.00
C CYS A 143 -4.89 7.60 12.13
N VAL A 144 -3.71 8.20 12.13
CA VAL A 144 -3.29 9.16 13.15
C VAL A 144 -3.44 10.58 12.63
N GLU A 145 -2.92 10.86 11.44
CA GLU A 145 -2.81 12.24 10.96
C GLU A 145 -4.09 12.72 10.27
N LYS A 146 -4.78 11.83 9.54
CA LYS A 146 -5.89 12.22 8.64
C LYS A 146 -7.28 11.72 9.06
N LEU A 147 -7.39 10.93 10.12
CA LEU A 147 -8.67 10.38 10.57
C LEU A 147 -9.76 11.44 10.77
N PRO A 148 -9.49 12.62 11.39
CA PRO A 148 -10.50 13.67 11.53
C PRO A 148 -11.01 14.19 10.18
N LEU A 149 -10.16 14.24 9.16
CA LEU A 149 -10.53 14.68 7.82
C LEU A 149 -11.42 13.66 7.11
N LEU A 150 -11.17 12.37 7.33
CA LEU A 150 -11.95 11.30 6.70
C LEU A 150 -13.43 11.37 7.07
N HIS A 151 -13.77 11.71 8.32
CA HIS A 151 -15.17 11.87 8.73
C HIS A 151 -15.91 12.94 7.92
N MET A 152 -15.23 14.03 7.54
CA MET A 152 -15.84 15.10 6.75
C MET A 152 -16.13 14.69 5.31
N VAL A 153 -15.26 13.86 4.72
CA VAL A 153 -15.39 13.41 3.33
C VAL A 153 -16.07 12.04 3.19
N ALA A 154 -16.44 11.42 4.32
CA ALA A 154 -17.00 10.08 4.38
C ALA A 154 -18.23 9.89 3.48
N PRO A 155 -19.28 10.73 3.53
CA PRO A 155 -20.43 10.54 2.64
C PRO A 155 -20.06 10.51 1.15
N CYS A 156 -19.06 11.30 0.74
CA CYS A 156 -18.60 11.35 -0.63
C CYS A 156 -17.81 10.08 -1.01
N LEU A 157 -16.85 9.69 -0.18
CA LEU A 157 -16.02 8.51 -0.41
C LEU A 157 -16.87 7.23 -0.48
N LYS A 158 -17.88 7.06 0.38
CA LYS A 158 -18.80 5.92 0.34
C LYS A 158 -19.53 5.81 -1.00
N LYS A 159 -19.87 6.96 -1.59
CA LYS A 159 -20.61 7.03 -2.85
C LYS A 159 -19.73 6.84 -4.08
N HIS A 160 -18.48 7.31 -4.03
CA HIS A 160 -17.66 7.46 -5.23
C HIS A 160 -16.38 6.62 -5.25
N CYS A 161 -15.84 6.20 -4.12
CA CYS A 161 -14.53 5.54 -4.08
C CYS A 161 -14.51 4.21 -4.83
N GLY A 162 -15.50 3.34 -4.60
CA GLY A 162 -15.49 1.98 -5.17
C GLY A 162 -15.48 2.01 -6.69
N LYS A 163 -16.32 2.87 -7.26
CA LYS A 163 -16.35 3.11 -8.70
C LYS A 163 -15.05 3.74 -9.21
N ALA A 164 -14.53 4.76 -8.53
CA ALA A 164 -13.30 5.43 -8.95
C ALA A 164 -12.09 4.48 -8.98
N LEU A 165 -11.87 3.68 -7.93
CA LEU A 165 -10.74 2.76 -7.86
C LEU A 165 -10.89 1.56 -8.80
N SER A 166 -12.10 1.01 -8.96
CA SER A 166 -12.35 -0.07 -9.93
C SER A 166 -12.11 0.36 -11.37
N GLU A 167 -12.57 1.57 -11.75
CA GLU A 167 -12.30 2.15 -13.07
C GLU A 167 -10.78 2.33 -13.29
N CYS A 168 -10.05 2.76 -12.26
CA CYS A 168 -8.59 2.91 -12.34
C CYS A 168 -7.84 1.59 -12.42
N ASP A 169 -8.27 0.54 -11.68
CA ASP A 169 -7.66 -0.78 -11.80
C ASP A 169 -7.96 -1.42 -13.15
N ALA A 170 -9.17 -1.26 -13.69
CA ALA A 170 -9.50 -1.70 -15.03
C ALA A 170 -8.65 -1.01 -16.10
N LEU A 171 -8.32 0.27 -15.90
CA LEU A 171 -7.47 1.03 -16.81
C LEU A 171 -5.98 0.63 -16.70
N CYS A 172 -5.48 0.46 -15.49
CA CYS A 172 -4.05 0.29 -15.24
C CYS A 172 -3.60 -1.17 -15.14
N GLY A 173 -4.51 -2.09 -14.77
CA GLY A 173 -4.23 -3.52 -14.65
C GLY A 173 -3.52 -3.94 -13.37
N THR A 174 -3.60 -3.17 -12.28
CA THR A 174 -2.75 -3.38 -11.10
C THR A 174 -3.03 -4.70 -10.40
N THR A 175 -4.30 -5.07 -10.19
CA THR A 175 -4.65 -6.39 -9.63
C THR A 175 -4.09 -7.53 -10.48
N LYS A 176 -4.14 -7.37 -11.81
CA LYS A 176 -3.62 -8.35 -12.75
C LYS A 176 -2.10 -8.47 -12.64
N GLU A 177 -1.37 -7.36 -12.61
CA GLU A 177 0.10 -7.38 -12.49
C GLU A 177 0.56 -7.95 -11.15
N ILE A 178 -0.18 -7.70 -10.06
CA ILE A 178 0.08 -8.34 -8.76
C ILE A 178 -0.13 -9.85 -8.86
N HIS A 179 -1.22 -10.29 -9.48
CA HIS A 179 -1.46 -11.72 -9.68
C HIS A 179 -0.37 -12.36 -10.53
N VAL A 180 0.04 -11.73 -11.63
CA VAL A 180 1.14 -12.19 -12.49
C VAL A 180 2.44 -12.31 -11.69
N LEU A 181 2.80 -11.29 -10.92
CA LEU A 181 4.01 -11.31 -10.09
C LEU A 181 3.98 -12.44 -9.05
N THR A 182 2.87 -12.60 -8.32
CA THR A 182 2.75 -13.59 -7.23
C THR A 182 2.61 -15.02 -7.73
N THR A 183 2.15 -15.22 -8.96
CA THR A 183 2.06 -16.56 -9.57
C THR A 183 3.30 -16.98 -10.34
N ARG A 184 4.23 -16.05 -10.60
CA ARG A 184 5.47 -16.29 -11.33
C ARG A 184 6.36 -17.32 -10.62
N THR A 185 6.88 -18.28 -11.38
CA THR A 185 7.70 -19.38 -10.87
C THR A 185 8.97 -18.90 -10.18
N GLU A 186 9.61 -17.87 -10.73
CA GLU A 186 10.85 -17.29 -10.25
C GLU A 186 10.64 -16.59 -8.91
N VAL A 187 9.52 -15.85 -8.76
CA VAL A 187 9.15 -15.20 -7.49
C VAL A 187 8.86 -16.26 -6.41
N LYS A 188 8.14 -17.32 -6.74
CA LYS A 188 7.91 -18.44 -5.82
C LYS A 188 9.19 -19.15 -5.41
N LYS A 189 10.15 -19.28 -6.34
CA LYS A 189 11.48 -19.83 -6.04
C LYS A 189 12.24 -18.93 -5.07
N ILE A 190 12.28 -17.62 -5.33
CA ILE A 190 12.89 -16.63 -4.42
C ILE A 190 12.25 -16.74 -3.03
N ALA A 191 10.92 -16.87 -2.94
CA ALA A 191 10.21 -17.07 -1.68
C ALA A 191 10.62 -18.35 -0.94
N ALA A 192 10.75 -19.46 -1.66
CA ALA A 192 11.16 -20.75 -1.08
C ALA A 192 12.62 -20.76 -0.61
N GLU A 193 13.48 -19.93 -1.22
CA GLU A 193 14.90 -19.79 -0.88
C GLU A 193 15.17 -18.79 0.27
N GLY A 194 14.13 -18.38 1.00
CA GLY A 194 14.24 -17.44 2.13
C GLY A 194 14.16 -15.97 1.73
N GLY A 195 13.88 -15.68 0.46
CA GLY A 195 13.64 -14.35 -0.04
C GLY A 195 14.88 -13.55 -0.39
N SER A 196 14.74 -12.65 -1.35
CA SER A 196 15.77 -11.71 -1.75
C SER A 196 15.10 -10.55 -2.48
N LEU A 197 14.98 -9.39 -1.81
CA LEU A 197 14.50 -8.18 -2.45
C LEU A 197 15.23 -7.95 -3.77
N ILE A 198 16.55 -8.07 -3.71
CA ILE A 198 17.42 -7.73 -4.81
C ILE A 198 17.12 -8.58 -6.05
N ALA A 199 16.79 -9.87 -5.86
CA ALA A 199 16.31 -10.73 -6.93
C ALA A 199 14.86 -10.40 -7.33
N LEU A 200 13.99 -10.05 -6.37
CA LEU A 200 12.61 -9.68 -6.65
C LEU A 200 12.48 -8.39 -7.48
N LEU A 201 13.36 -7.41 -7.27
CA LEU A 201 13.34 -6.12 -7.97
C LEU A 201 13.32 -6.28 -9.49
N GLU A 202 14.02 -7.29 -10.03
CA GLU A 202 14.10 -7.57 -11.47
C GLU A 202 12.73 -7.88 -12.10
N TYR A 203 11.72 -8.20 -11.27
CA TYR A 203 10.37 -8.56 -11.70
C TYR A 203 9.33 -7.47 -11.42
N LEU A 204 9.69 -6.38 -10.75
CA LEU A 204 8.73 -5.35 -10.31
C LEU A 204 8.38 -4.31 -11.37
N GLY A 205 9.10 -4.24 -12.50
CA GLY A 205 8.92 -3.19 -13.51
C GLY A 205 7.45 -2.99 -13.95
N PRO A 206 6.77 -4.04 -14.46
CA PRO A 206 5.36 -3.94 -14.85
C PRO A 206 4.42 -3.53 -13.71
N LEU A 207 4.68 -4.02 -12.49
CA LEU A 207 3.88 -3.65 -11.33
C LEU A 207 4.07 -2.17 -10.97
N CYS A 208 5.31 -1.65 -11.02
CA CYS A 208 5.60 -0.25 -10.77
C CYS A 208 4.91 0.67 -11.79
N GLU A 209 4.94 0.33 -13.08
CA GLU A 209 4.25 1.09 -14.12
C GLU A 209 2.73 1.11 -13.89
N SER A 210 2.14 -0.07 -13.66
CA SER A 210 0.71 -0.20 -13.36
C SER A 210 0.31 0.58 -12.11
N GLN A 211 1.13 0.53 -11.08
CA GLN A 211 0.91 1.23 -9.83
C GLN A 211 0.98 2.76 -9.99
N ILE A 212 1.96 3.27 -10.73
CA ILE A 212 2.08 4.70 -11.04
C ILE A 212 0.83 5.18 -11.78
N CYS A 213 0.39 4.42 -12.79
CA CYS A 213 -0.86 4.68 -13.50
C CYS A 213 -2.04 4.73 -12.53
N PHE A 214 -2.16 3.72 -11.67
CA PHE A 214 -3.26 3.60 -10.72
C PHE A 214 -3.31 4.76 -9.75
N LEU A 215 -2.19 5.15 -9.13
CA LEU A 215 -2.13 6.26 -8.19
C LEU A 215 -2.50 7.59 -8.86
N SER A 216 -2.01 7.83 -10.09
CA SER A 216 -2.38 9.02 -10.87
C SER A 216 -3.87 9.04 -11.22
N CYS A 217 -4.42 7.90 -11.65
CA CYS A 217 -5.84 7.78 -11.95
C CYS A 217 -6.71 7.97 -10.70
N ALA A 218 -6.36 7.29 -9.60
CA ALA A 218 -7.08 7.36 -8.33
C ALA A 218 -7.09 8.79 -7.79
N HIS A 219 -5.95 9.50 -7.89
CA HIS A 219 -5.87 10.94 -7.58
C HIS A 219 -6.96 11.70 -8.34
N LYS A 220 -6.90 11.70 -9.68
CA LYS A 220 -7.79 12.52 -10.53
C LYS A 220 -9.26 12.12 -10.40
N SER A 221 -9.53 10.82 -10.37
CA SER A 221 -10.89 10.27 -10.30
C SER A 221 -11.56 10.60 -8.97
N LEU A 222 -10.82 10.50 -7.86
CA LEU A 222 -11.35 10.89 -6.55
C LEU A 222 -11.40 12.39 -6.36
N GLU A 223 -10.36 13.13 -6.75
CA GLU A 223 -10.29 14.59 -6.59
C GLU A 223 -11.43 15.29 -7.35
N SER A 224 -11.80 14.80 -8.54
CA SER A 224 -12.91 15.34 -9.34
C SER A 224 -14.31 15.04 -8.78
N ARG A 225 -14.45 13.99 -7.94
CA ARG A 225 -15.74 13.58 -7.37
C ARG A 225 -15.88 14.01 -5.91
N CYS A 226 -14.77 14.03 -5.19
CA CYS A 226 -14.63 14.27 -3.77
C CYS A 226 -13.37 15.15 -3.55
N PRO A 227 -13.50 16.48 -3.51
CA PRO A 227 -12.38 17.40 -3.36
C PRO A 227 -11.50 17.06 -2.14
N ALA A 228 -10.19 17.25 -2.28
CA ALA A 228 -9.11 16.93 -1.34
C ALA A 228 -8.91 15.43 -1.03
N THR A 229 -9.78 14.53 -1.49
CA THR A 229 -9.67 13.11 -1.15
C THR A 229 -8.67 12.34 -2.01
N GLY A 230 -8.55 12.69 -3.30
CA GLY A 230 -7.58 12.06 -4.19
C GLY A 230 -6.16 12.35 -3.74
N SER A 231 -5.89 13.62 -3.42
CA SER A 231 -4.62 14.07 -2.83
C SER A 231 -4.37 13.40 -1.47
N GLY A 232 -5.40 13.31 -0.62
CA GLY A 232 -5.33 12.63 0.68
C GLY A 232 -4.96 11.15 0.58
N LEU A 233 -5.62 10.40 -0.30
CA LEU A 233 -5.36 8.99 -0.56
C LEU A 233 -3.93 8.78 -1.07
N VAL A 234 -3.55 9.53 -2.10
CA VAL A 234 -2.24 9.35 -2.74
C VAL A 234 -1.10 9.78 -1.81
N ASP A 235 -1.25 10.85 -1.04
CA ASP A 235 -0.27 11.22 -0.02
C ASP A 235 -0.01 10.10 0.97
N SER A 236 -1.06 9.43 1.45
CA SER A 236 -0.92 8.27 2.33
C SER A 236 -0.29 7.08 1.63
N ALA A 237 -0.74 6.75 0.42
CA ALA A 237 -0.23 5.61 -0.34
C ALA A 237 1.26 5.73 -0.68
N VAL A 238 1.78 6.95 -0.84
CA VAL A 238 3.20 7.16 -1.17
C VAL A 238 4.10 7.51 0.02
N ARG A 239 3.59 7.62 1.25
CA ARG A 239 4.46 7.80 2.44
C ARG A 239 5.54 6.74 2.58
N PRO A 240 5.26 5.45 2.33
CA PRO A 240 6.29 4.44 2.44
C PRO A 240 7.40 4.64 1.38
N PHE A 241 7.04 5.09 0.17
CA PHE A 241 8.00 5.47 -0.87
C PHE A 241 8.89 6.64 -0.50
N GLU A 242 8.33 7.68 0.11
CA GLU A 242 9.13 8.82 0.58
C GLU A 242 10.10 8.41 1.68
N ALA A 243 9.67 7.52 2.57
CA ALA A 243 10.53 7.00 3.62
C ALA A 243 11.68 6.17 3.04
N ILE A 244 11.42 5.32 2.03
CA ILE A 244 12.47 4.65 1.25
C ILE A 244 13.41 5.67 0.60
N ALA A 245 12.86 6.66 -0.11
CA ALA A 245 13.66 7.64 -0.84
C ALA A 245 14.60 8.42 0.09
N ARG A 246 14.14 8.80 1.29
CA ARG A 246 14.97 9.42 2.32
C ARG A 246 15.99 8.44 2.89
N TYR A 247 15.60 7.20 3.14
CA TYR A 247 16.52 6.17 3.61
C TYR A 247 17.65 5.91 2.60
N LEU A 248 17.34 5.86 1.29
CA LEU A 248 18.34 5.73 0.24
C LEU A 248 19.32 6.91 0.17
N GLN A 249 18.96 8.07 0.71
CA GLN A 249 19.86 9.22 0.85
C GLN A 249 20.81 9.10 2.04
N THR A 250 20.51 8.26 3.03
CA THR A 250 21.32 8.10 4.25
C THR A 250 22.21 6.86 4.25
N VAL A 251 21.91 5.87 3.40
CA VAL A 251 22.75 4.67 3.25
C VAL A 251 24.09 4.96 2.55
N SER A 252 25.00 3.99 2.60
CA SER A 252 26.26 4.07 1.87
C SER A 252 26.03 4.24 0.36
N LYS A 253 26.91 5.00 -0.32
CA LYS A 253 26.83 5.20 -1.77
C LYS A 253 26.85 3.88 -2.54
N THR A 254 27.62 2.88 -2.07
CA THR A 254 27.66 1.55 -2.66
C THR A 254 26.28 0.88 -2.62
N THR A 255 25.61 0.91 -1.48
CA THR A 255 24.26 0.35 -1.33
C THR A 255 23.24 1.09 -2.20
N ALA A 256 23.30 2.43 -2.23
CA ALA A 256 22.41 3.21 -3.08
C ALA A 256 22.62 2.88 -4.57
N ASN A 257 23.87 2.75 -5.02
CA ASN A 257 24.22 2.39 -6.39
C ASN A 257 23.76 0.96 -6.74
N ASP A 258 23.88 0.01 -5.82
CA ASP A 258 23.41 -1.36 -6.04
C ASP A 258 21.88 -1.42 -6.22
N VAL A 259 21.14 -0.64 -5.41
CA VAL A 259 19.69 -0.50 -5.56
C VAL A 259 19.36 0.16 -6.89
N ASP A 260 20.00 1.28 -7.24
CA ASP A 260 19.75 2.00 -8.50
C ASP A 260 20.02 1.12 -9.72
N LYS A 261 21.11 0.34 -9.70
CA LYS A 261 21.49 -0.56 -10.79
C LYS A 261 20.49 -1.68 -11.03
N ARG A 262 19.88 -2.20 -9.97
CA ARG A 262 18.97 -3.37 -10.05
C ARG A 262 17.50 -3.01 -10.08
N MET A 263 17.15 -1.80 -9.63
CA MET A 263 15.79 -1.31 -9.71
C MET A 263 15.40 -1.07 -11.18
N PRO A 264 14.25 -1.60 -11.62
CA PRO A 264 13.72 -1.31 -12.96
C PRO A 264 13.49 0.18 -13.15
N ASP A 265 13.70 0.68 -14.36
CA ASP A 265 13.54 2.09 -14.68
C ASP A 265 12.08 2.57 -14.48
N GLU A 266 11.12 1.65 -14.62
CA GLU A 266 9.70 1.87 -14.34
C GLU A 266 9.43 2.18 -12.86
N CYS A 267 10.27 1.69 -11.94
CA CYS A 267 10.16 1.94 -10.50
C CYS A 267 10.88 3.22 -10.06
N ALA A 268 11.77 3.78 -10.88
CA ALA A 268 12.56 4.96 -10.53
C ALA A 268 11.73 6.17 -10.08
N PRO A 269 10.56 6.49 -10.67
CA PRO A 269 9.71 7.57 -10.18
C PRO A 269 9.28 7.37 -8.72
N LEU A 270 9.01 6.13 -8.30
CA LEU A 270 8.53 5.83 -6.95
C LEU A 270 9.58 6.04 -5.85
N ILE A 271 10.86 6.26 -6.18
CA ILE A 271 11.87 6.67 -5.20
C ILE A 271 12.35 8.12 -5.40
N ASN A 272 11.73 8.85 -6.32
CA ASN A 272 12.06 10.25 -6.61
C ASN A 272 11.14 11.19 -5.81
N MET A 273 11.69 11.83 -4.78
CA MET A 273 10.94 12.75 -3.90
C MET A 273 10.20 13.88 -4.65
N HIS A 274 10.81 14.42 -5.71
CA HIS A 274 10.17 15.48 -6.50
C HIS A 274 8.96 14.95 -7.27
N TYR A 275 9.09 13.77 -7.89
CA TYR A 275 7.97 13.10 -8.55
C TYR A 275 6.85 12.77 -7.56
N LEU A 276 7.17 12.15 -6.42
CA LEU A 276 6.18 11.82 -5.39
C LEU A 276 5.42 13.06 -4.94
N GLY A 277 6.09 14.20 -4.75
CA GLY A 277 5.43 15.49 -4.49
C GLY A 277 4.42 15.86 -5.57
N ARG A 278 4.80 15.82 -6.86
CA ARG A 278 3.87 16.12 -7.97
C ARG A 278 2.70 15.13 -8.06
N LEU A 279 2.95 13.86 -7.80
CA LEU A 279 1.91 12.83 -7.80
C LEU A 279 0.86 13.10 -6.71
N LYS A 280 1.28 13.51 -5.51
CA LYS A 280 0.38 13.85 -4.39
C LYS A 280 -0.55 15.04 -4.69
N PHE A 281 0.00 16.11 -5.25
CA PHE A 281 -0.75 17.36 -5.42
C PHE A 281 -1.51 17.43 -6.74
N PHE A 282 -0.99 16.79 -7.80
CA PHE A 282 -1.53 16.97 -9.15
C PHE A 282 -1.93 15.65 -9.84
N GLY A 283 -1.70 14.50 -9.20
CA GLY A 283 -1.90 13.22 -9.86
C GLY A 283 -1.05 13.10 -11.12
N ALA A 284 0.13 13.73 -11.14
CA ALA A 284 0.97 13.79 -12.34
C ALA A 284 1.53 12.40 -12.70
N LEU A 285 1.52 12.08 -13.99
CA LEU A 285 2.27 10.93 -14.51
C LEU A 285 3.75 11.32 -14.68
N PRO A 286 4.68 10.35 -14.65
CA PRO A 286 6.09 10.64 -14.85
C PRO A 286 6.32 11.17 -16.26
N ASP A 287 7.25 12.12 -16.38
CA ASP A 287 7.63 12.66 -17.68
C ASP A 287 8.36 11.56 -18.47
N ARG A 288 7.78 11.12 -19.60
CA ARG A 288 8.39 10.09 -20.46
C ARG A 288 9.82 10.43 -20.93
N LYS A 289 10.22 11.70 -20.83
CA LYS A 289 11.56 12.17 -21.22
C LYS A 289 12.61 12.02 -20.12
N THR A 290 12.22 11.89 -18.84
CA THR A 290 13.15 11.83 -17.70
C THR A 290 13.40 10.41 -17.19
N THR A 291 12.71 9.39 -17.71
CA THR A 291 12.88 7.99 -17.28
C THR A 291 14.10 7.30 -17.87
N LYS A 292 14.81 7.90 -18.83
CA LYS A 292 16.12 7.40 -19.23
C LYS A 292 17.10 7.70 -18.10
N LYS A 293 17.59 6.67 -17.41
CA LYS A 293 18.74 6.78 -16.51
C LYS A 293 19.81 7.63 -17.20
N PRO A 294 20.33 8.69 -16.55
CA PRO A 294 21.45 9.42 -17.12
C PRO A 294 22.59 8.41 -17.30
N VAL A 295 22.89 8.09 -18.55
CA VAL A 295 24.08 7.31 -18.91
C VAL A 295 25.26 8.06 -18.29
N GLY A 296 26.00 7.35 -17.43
CA GLY A 296 26.77 7.91 -16.32
C GLY A 296 27.55 9.20 -16.62
N ARG A 297 27.49 10.14 -15.66
CA ARG A 297 28.66 10.97 -15.39
C ARG A 297 29.65 10.09 -14.61
N ALA A 298 30.65 9.62 -15.34
CA ALA A 298 31.88 9.03 -14.78
C ALA A 298 32.60 10.05 -13.89
#